data_AF-A0A502ENN6-F1
#
_entry.id   AF-A0A502ENN6-F1
#
_cell.length_a   1.000
_cell.length_b   1.000
_cell.length_c   1.000
_cell.angle_alpha   90.00
_cell.angle_beta   90.00
_cell.angle_gamma   90.00
#
_symmetry.space_group_name_H-M   'P 1'
#
loop_
_entity.id
_entity.type
_entity.pdbx_description
1 polymer ?
#
loop_
_entity_poly.entity_id
_entity_poly.type
_entity_poly.pdbx_seq_one_letter_code
_entity_poly.pdbx_strand_id
1 'polypeptide(L)'
;MEKELKINSYDVRSDASIKEKLWVVIPVVLLVGLLGTLVYNHYAEFTWNGFVGGFNQEFLIFFLIGIFAQLVDGTLGMGYGATSTSFLLAYGVPPVMSSTAVHVSEMFTTGASALSHHRFGNINKKLVKHLLIPGVLGSITGAYLLSDVINGDIIKPFIAVYMIVLAVIIIRKALAKTIVKKKTKKLGVLATFGGFMDAVGGGGWGPIVTSTLLGRGRNPRYTIGSVNAAEFAISFASGITFMLFGGIHGWQVIIGLILGGVIAAPIGAYLVNKIKRKPMMVAVGILIILLSLKTLSKLL
;
A
#
# COMPACT_ATOMS: atom_id res chain seq x y z
N MET A 1 -4.07 -50.54 1.10
CA MET A 1 -5.18 -49.88 1.82
C MET A 1 -4.60 -48.85 2.77
N GLU A 2 -4.86 -47.59 2.40
CA GLU A 2 -4.99 -46.35 3.18
C GLU A 2 -4.01 -46.06 4.35
N LYS A 3 -3.01 -45.23 4.04
CA LYS A 3 -2.40 -44.30 5.00
C LYS A 3 -3.43 -43.20 5.29
N GLU A 4 -3.94 -43.17 6.51
CA GLU A 4 -4.80 -42.10 7.02
C GLU A 4 -4.11 -40.73 6.89
N LEU A 5 -4.73 -39.88 6.05
CA LEU A 5 -4.49 -38.45 6.01
C LEU A 5 -5.00 -37.83 7.32
N LYS A 6 -4.09 -37.47 8.22
CA LYS A 6 -4.39 -36.56 9.34
C LYS A 6 -4.77 -35.19 8.78
N ILE A 7 -6.06 -34.99 8.53
CA ILE A 7 -6.66 -33.68 8.30
C ILE A 7 -6.57 -32.94 9.63
N ASN A 8 -5.67 -31.96 9.68
CA ASN A 8 -5.50 -31.07 10.81
C ASN A 8 -6.78 -30.23 10.94
N SER A 9 -7.66 -30.63 11.86
CA SER A 9 -8.85 -29.87 12.23
C SER A 9 -8.40 -28.50 12.73
N TYR A 10 -8.82 -27.45 12.03
CA TYR A 10 -8.69 -26.08 12.51
C TYR A 10 -9.58 -25.93 13.74
N ASP A 11 -9.02 -26.14 14.93
CA ASP A 11 -9.65 -25.72 16.17
C ASP A 11 -9.88 -24.20 16.10
N VAL A 12 -11.15 -23.82 15.96
CA VAL A 12 -11.62 -22.45 16.09
C VAL A 12 -11.40 -22.07 17.54
N ARG A 13 -10.33 -21.31 17.82
CA ARG A 13 -10.05 -20.70 19.13
C ARG A 13 -11.26 -19.86 19.55
N SER A 14 -12.12 -20.40 20.40
CA SER A 14 -13.37 -19.77 20.83
C SER A 14 -13.21 -18.72 21.93
N ASP A 15 -12.00 -18.52 22.47
CA ASP A 15 -11.69 -17.44 23.42
C ASP A 15 -10.50 -16.60 22.97
N ALA A 16 -10.72 -15.77 21.94
CA ALA A 16 -9.77 -14.74 21.58
C ALA A 16 -9.68 -13.70 22.72
N SER A 17 -8.47 -13.48 23.23
CA SER A 17 -8.21 -12.45 24.26
C SER A 17 -8.70 -11.08 23.79
N ILE A 18 -9.12 -10.20 24.70
CA ILE A 18 -9.53 -8.81 24.37
C ILE A 18 -8.48 -8.14 23.47
N LYS A 19 -7.19 -8.38 23.72
CA LYS A 19 -6.08 -7.85 22.91
C LYS A 19 -6.06 -8.39 21.49
N GLU A 20 -6.54 -9.60 21.24
CA GLU A 20 -6.65 -10.19 19.90
C GLU A 20 -7.87 -9.66 19.16
N LYS A 21 -8.99 -9.43 19.87
CA LYS A 21 -10.17 -8.78 19.30
C LYS A 21 -9.86 -7.34 18.83
N LEU A 22 -9.01 -6.61 19.55
CA LEU A 22 -8.62 -5.24 19.19
C LEU A 22 -7.91 -5.13 17.82
N TRP A 23 -7.19 -6.16 17.37
CA TRP A 23 -6.57 -6.17 16.04
C TRP A 23 -7.59 -6.20 14.89
N VAL A 24 -8.83 -6.59 15.19
CA VAL A 24 -9.93 -6.62 14.23
C VAL A 24 -10.84 -5.41 14.40
N VAL A 25 -11.22 -5.13 15.65
CA VAL A 25 -12.17 -4.05 15.97
C VAL A 25 -11.61 -2.68 15.56
N ILE A 26 -10.34 -2.39 15.85
CA ILE A 26 -9.78 -1.05 15.56
C ILE A 26 -9.80 -0.74 14.05
N PRO A 27 -9.23 -1.58 13.15
CA PRO A 27 -9.28 -1.29 11.72
C PRO A 27 -10.71 -1.15 11.18
N VAL A 28 -11.63 -2.02 11.61
CA VAL A 28 -13.03 -1.97 11.16
C VAL A 28 -13.71 -0.68 11.60
N VAL A 29 -13.57 -0.29 12.88
CA VAL A 29 -14.15 0.95 13.41
C VAL A 29 -13.58 2.17 12.70
N LEU A 30 -12.27 2.20 12.44
CA LEU A 30 -11.62 3.30 11.71
C LEU A 30 -12.16 3.42 10.27
N LEU A 31 -12.29 2.31 9.54
CA LEU A 31 -12.80 2.31 8.17
C LEU A 31 -14.29 2.67 8.11
N VAL A 32 -15.11 2.10 9.00
CA VAL A 32 -16.54 2.40 9.07
C VAL A 32 -16.77 3.86 9.50
N GLY A 33 -16.01 4.34 10.48
CA GLY A 33 -16.05 5.73 10.92
C GLY A 33 -15.65 6.70 9.82
N LEU A 34 -14.58 6.39 9.07
CA LEU A 34 -14.16 7.17 7.90
C LEU A 34 -15.26 7.21 6.83
N LEU A 35 -15.78 6.05 6.42
CA LEU A 35 -16.85 5.96 5.42
C LEU A 35 -18.10 6.73 5.86
N GLY A 36 -18.52 6.55 7.12
CA GLY A 36 -19.68 7.27 7.68
C GLY A 36 -19.47 8.78 7.66
N THR A 37 -18.27 9.25 8.02
CA THR A 37 -17.91 10.68 8.00
C THR A 37 -17.92 11.24 6.59
N LEU A 38 -17.34 10.51 5.62
CA LEU A 38 -17.30 10.93 4.21
C LEU A 38 -18.70 11.00 3.61
N VAL A 39 -19.54 9.98 3.84
CA VAL A 39 -20.92 9.96 3.37
C VAL A 39 -21.72 11.09 4.01
N TYR A 40 -21.57 11.33 5.32
CA TYR A 40 -22.29 12.37 6.03
C TYR A 40 -21.90 13.78 5.56
N ASN A 41 -20.60 14.05 5.39
CA ASN A 41 -20.12 15.39 5.04
C ASN A 41 -20.27 15.71 3.54
N HIS A 42 -20.21 14.71 2.66
CA HIS A 42 -20.24 14.90 1.20
C HIS A 42 -21.48 14.30 0.53
N TYR A 43 -22.57 14.06 1.27
CA TYR A 43 -23.80 13.45 0.72
C TYR A 43 -24.35 14.22 -0.50
N ALA A 44 -24.19 15.54 -0.52
CA ALA A 44 -24.65 16.40 -1.61
C ALA A 44 -23.80 16.24 -2.89
N GLU A 45 -22.54 15.81 -2.77
CA GLU A 45 -21.65 15.53 -3.91
C GLU A 45 -21.91 14.13 -4.49
N PHE A 46 -22.41 13.19 -3.67
CA PHE A 46 -22.87 11.86 -4.08
C PHE A 46 -24.30 11.88 -4.66
N THR A 47 -24.56 12.76 -5.62
CA THR A 47 -25.80 12.67 -6.40
C THR A 47 -25.81 11.38 -7.20
N TRP A 48 -26.98 10.72 -7.33
CA TRP A 48 -27.10 9.49 -8.13
C TRP A 48 -26.60 9.68 -9.57
N ASN A 49 -26.89 10.84 -10.17
CA ASN A 49 -26.44 11.18 -11.51
C ASN A 49 -24.92 11.41 -11.60
N GLY A 50 -24.31 12.06 -10.60
CA GLY A 50 -22.85 12.23 -10.53
C GLY A 50 -22.12 10.91 -10.25
N PHE A 51 -22.71 10.04 -9.44
CA PHE A 51 -22.21 8.70 -9.17
C PHE A 51 -22.22 7.84 -10.45
N VAL A 52 -23.37 7.75 -11.14
CA VAL A 52 -23.50 6.99 -12.39
C VAL A 52 -22.64 7.62 -13.51
N GLY A 53 -22.63 8.95 -13.65
CA GLY A 53 -21.79 9.66 -14.61
C GLY A 53 -20.29 9.53 -14.34
N GLY A 54 -19.91 9.24 -13.09
CA GLY A 54 -18.54 8.95 -12.69
C GLY A 54 -18.02 7.60 -13.20
N PHE A 55 -18.88 6.65 -13.60
CA PHE A 55 -18.49 5.39 -14.25
C PHE A 55 -18.19 5.61 -15.75
N ASN A 56 -17.23 6.49 -16.01
CA ASN A 56 -16.77 6.83 -17.35
C ASN A 56 -15.49 6.06 -17.70
N GLN A 57 -14.91 6.36 -18.86
CA GLN A 57 -13.67 5.72 -19.32
C GLN A 57 -12.50 5.94 -18.35
N GLU A 58 -12.41 7.09 -17.68
CA GLU A 58 -11.34 7.38 -16.72
C GLU A 58 -11.47 6.52 -15.47
N PHE A 59 -12.69 6.35 -14.96
CA PHE A 59 -12.95 5.41 -13.86
C PHE A 59 -12.49 4.00 -14.21
N LEU A 60 -12.77 3.51 -15.43
CA LEU A 60 -12.32 2.19 -15.86
C LEU A 60 -10.78 2.08 -15.87
N ILE A 61 -10.07 3.15 -16.24
CA ILE A 61 -8.60 3.20 -16.17
C ILE A 61 -8.13 3.09 -14.73
N PHE A 62 -8.68 3.89 -13.81
CA PHE A 62 -8.29 3.83 -12.39
C PHE A 62 -8.66 2.50 -11.73
N PHE A 63 -9.79 1.92 -12.11
CA PHE A 63 -10.20 0.58 -11.70
C PHE A 63 -9.18 -0.49 -12.15
N LEU A 64 -8.74 -0.45 -13.41
CA LEU A 64 -7.73 -1.38 -13.92
C LEU A 64 -6.36 -1.17 -13.27
N ILE A 65 -5.98 0.08 -12.98
CA ILE A 65 -4.77 0.38 -12.19
C ILE A 65 -4.88 -0.26 -10.81
N GLY A 66 -6.02 -0.10 -10.11
CA GLY A 66 -6.26 -0.71 -8.81
C GLY A 66 -6.17 -2.24 -8.84
N ILE A 67 -6.78 -2.88 -9.84
CA ILE A 67 -6.66 -4.33 -10.07
C ILE A 67 -5.18 -4.71 -10.22
N PHE A 68 -4.47 -4.07 -11.14
CA PHE A 68 -3.09 -4.43 -11.46
C PHE A 68 -2.16 -4.22 -10.26
N ALA A 69 -2.25 -3.05 -9.60
CA ALA A 69 -1.47 -2.73 -8.42
C ALA A 69 -1.73 -3.72 -7.28
N GLN A 70 -2.98 -4.12 -7.05
CA GLN A 70 -3.27 -5.12 -6.03
C GLN A 70 -2.87 -6.54 -6.43
N LEU A 71 -2.87 -6.91 -7.72
CA LEU A 71 -2.31 -8.19 -8.15
C LEU A 71 -0.79 -8.22 -7.92
N VAL A 72 -0.09 -7.13 -8.21
CA VAL A 72 1.33 -6.97 -7.88
C VAL A 72 1.54 -7.12 -6.38
N ASP A 73 0.79 -6.36 -5.58
CA ASP A 73 0.94 -6.36 -4.13
C ASP A 73 0.55 -7.68 -3.47
N GLY A 74 -0.60 -8.26 -3.84
CA GLY A 74 -1.07 -9.53 -3.33
C GLY A 74 -0.14 -10.70 -3.67
N THR A 75 0.58 -10.63 -4.79
CA THR A 75 1.53 -11.68 -5.22
C THR A 75 2.94 -11.48 -4.66
N LEU A 76 3.41 -10.23 -4.53
CA LEU A 76 4.76 -9.92 -4.08
C LEU A 76 4.85 -9.56 -2.58
N GLY A 77 3.74 -9.18 -1.97
CA GLY A 77 3.65 -8.59 -0.63
C GLY A 77 4.25 -7.17 -0.55
N MET A 78 4.26 -6.45 -1.67
CA MET A 78 4.69 -5.06 -1.80
C MET A 78 4.32 -4.51 -3.19
N GLY A 79 4.27 -3.19 -3.31
CA GLY A 79 4.33 -2.50 -4.60
C GLY A 79 3.02 -1.89 -5.08
N TYR A 80 1.95 -1.95 -4.27
CA TYR A 80 0.68 -1.28 -4.57
C TYR A 80 0.91 0.21 -4.85
N GLY A 81 1.39 0.98 -3.86
CA GLY A 81 1.62 2.41 -4.04
C GLY A 81 2.56 2.74 -5.19
N ALA A 82 3.73 2.09 -5.28
CA ALA A 82 4.71 2.40 -6.32
C ALA A 82 4.15 2.17 -7.73
N THR A 83 3.34 1.12 -7.89
CA THR A 83 2.66 0.82 -9.16
C THR A 83 1.56 1.83 -9.45
N SER A 84 0.64 2.05 -8.50
CA SER A 84 -0.48 2.97 -8.65
C SER A 84 0.01 4.39 -8.94
N THR A 85 0.92 4.93 -8.14
CA THR A 85 1.44 6.29 -8.30
C THR A 85 2.14 6.47 -9.64
N SER A 86 2.93 5.49 -10.08
CA SER A 86 3.59 5.56 -11.39
C SER A 86 2.58 5.64 -12.55
N PHE A 87 1.50 4.86 -12.49
CA PHE A 87 0.43 4.93 -13.49
C PHE A 87 -0.32 6.26 -13.43
N LEU A 88 -0.70 6.73 -12.25
CA LEU A 88 -1.45 7.97 -12.06
C LEU A 88 -0.66 9.19 -12.56
N LEU A 89 0.61 9.29 -12.21
CA LEU A 89 1.48 10.37 -12.69
C LEU A 89 1.67 10.32 -14.21
N ALA A 90 1.82 9.13 -14.79
CA ALA A 90 1.95 8.95 -16.24
C ALA A 90 0.65 9.27 -16.99
N TYR A 91 -0.50 9.04 -16.36
CA TYR A 91 -1.82 9.45 -16.86
C TYR A 91 -1.96 10.97 -16.83
N GLY A 92 -1.37 11.63 -15.83
CA GLY A 92 -1.37 13.08 -15.68
C GLY A 92 -1.99 13.56 -14.39
N VAL A 93 -2.39 12.64 -13.50
CA VAL A 93 -2.95 12.98 -12.19
C VAL A 93 -1.90 13.75 -11.38
N PRO A 94 -2.26 14.86 -10.71
CA PRO A 94 -1.32 15.62 -9.89
C PRO A 94 -0.71 14.79 -8.75
N PRO A 95 0.50 15.13 -8.26
CA PRO A 95 1.15 14.39 -7.17
C PRO A 95 0.31 14.25 -5.91
N VAL A 96 -0.28 15.35 -5.42
CA VAL A 96 -1.09 15.35 -4.19
C VAL A 96 -2.31 14.45 -4.35
N MET A 97 -3.04 14.54 -5.47
CA MET A 97 -4.18 13.66 -5.75
C MET A 97 -3.76 12.20 -5.89
N SER A 98 -2.62 11.93 -6.54
CA SER A 98 -2.10 10.57 -6.71
C SER A 98 -1.77 9.93 -5.37
N SER A 99 -1.00 10.63 -4.51
CA SER A 99 -0.68 10.16 -3.16
C SER A 99 -1.93 10.03 -2.30
N THR A 100 -2.86 10.98 -2.36
CA THR A 100 -4.14 10.90 -1.64
C THR A 100 -4.89 9.64 -2.05
N ALA A 101 -5.08 9.40 -3.35
CA ALA A 101 -5.83 8.26 -3.84
C ALA A 101 -5.19 6.92 -3.46
N VAL A 102 -3.87 6.82 -3.56
CA VAL A 102 -3.13 5.63 -3.15
C VAL A 102 -3.31 5.35 -1.66
N HIS A 103 -2.99 6.29 -0.77
CA HIS A 103 -3.03 6.02 0.67
C HIS A 103 -4.44 5.79 1.19
N VAL A 104 -5.44 6.50 0.64
CA VAL A 104 -6.85 6.25 0.97
C VAL A 104 -7.28 4.86 0.52
N SER A 105 -6.89 4.43 -0.68
CA SER A 105 -7.19 3.07 -1.13
C SER A 105 -6.47 2.00 -0.29
N GLU A 106 -5.23 2.28 0.14
CA GLU A 106 -4.46 1.40 1.01
C GLU A 106 -5.06 1.25 2.41
N MET A 107 -5.83 2.22 2.92
CA MET A 107 -6.57 2.02 4.17
C MET A 107 -7.44 0.77 4.11
N PHE A 108 -8.10 0.53 2.97
CA PHE A 108 -8.98 -0.60 2.77
C PHE A 108 -8.20 -1.87 2.42
N THR A 109 -7.27 -1.80 1.46
CA THR A 109 -6.55 -2.99 0.98
C THR A 109 -5.58 -3.53 2.03
N THR A 110 -4.80 -2.66 2.68
CA THR A 110 -3.87 -3.05 3.75
C THR A 110 -4.60 -3.39 5.04
N GLY A 111 -5.75 -2.75 5.32
CA GLY A 111 -6.64 -3.13 6.41
C GLY A 111 -7.11 -4.58 6.27
N ALA A 112 -7.63 -4.96 5.09
CA ALA A 112 -8.00 -6.34 4.79
C ALA A 112 -6.80 -7.31 4.89
N SER A 113 -5.63 -6.90 4.39
CA SER A 113 -4.39 -7.67 4.46
C SER A 113 -3.92 -7.90 5.91
N ALA A 114 -3.97 -6.87 6.76
CA ALA A 114 -3.63 -6.92 8.17
C ALA A 114 -4.53 -7.90 8.95
N LEU A 115 -5.84 -7.86 8.69
CA LEU A 115 -6.82 -8.78 9.28
C LEU A 115 -6.52 -10.24 8.90
N SER A 116 -6.26 -10.49 7.61
CA SER A 116 -5.89 -11.81 7.11
C SER A 116 -4.61 -12.33 7.79
N HIS A 117 -3.56 -11.52 7.82
CA HIS A 117 -2.30 -11.89 8.47
C HIS A 117 -2.41 -12.06 9.98
N HIS A 118 -3.29 -11.30 10.66
CA HIS A 118 -3.60 -11.52 12.06
C HIS A 118 -4.23 -12.90 12.28
N ARG A 119 -5.24 -13.26 11.48
CA ARG A 119 -5.93 -14.56 11.56
C ARG A 119 -4.99 -15.75 11.36
N PHE A 120 -3.98 -15.61 10.50
CA PHE A 120 -2.95 -16.64 10.29
C PHE A 120 -1.80 -16.61 11.30
N GLY A 121 -1.82 -15.71 12.31
CA GLY A 121 -0.75 -15.59 13.30
C GLY A 121 0.58 -15.09 12.72
N ASN A 122 0.54 -14.35 11.61
CA ASN A 122 1.72 -13.86 10.91
C ASN A 122 2.27 -12.54 11.48
N ILE A 123 1.61 -11.98 12.51
CA ILE A 123 1.98 -10.67 13.05
C ILE A 123 2.92 -10.83 14.24
N ASN A 124 4.12 -10.27 14.11
CA ASN A 124 5.03 -10.08 15.22
C ASN A 124 4.76 -8.72 15.89
N LYS A 125 4.03 -8.74 17.01
CA LYS A 125 3.61 -7.53 17.75
C LYS A 125 4.78 -6.62 18.13
N LYS A 126 5.96 -7.19 18.44
CA LYS A 126 7.18 -6.41 18.75
C LYS A 126 7.66 -5.67 17.51
N LEU A 127 7.67 -6.32 16.35
CA LEU A 127 8.04 -5.68 15.09
C LEU A 127 7.08 -4.54 14.74
N VAL A 128 5.75 -4.76 14.81
CA VAL A 128 4.75 -3.71 14.55
C VAL A 128 4.98 -2.51 15.46
N LYS A 129 5.15 -2.71 16.78
CA LYS A 129 5.38 -1.60 17.73
C LYS A 129 6.61 -0.75 17.37
N HIS A 130 7.68 -1.36 16.84
CA HIS A 130 8.89 -0.62 16.45
C HIS A 130 8.78 0.08 15.09
N LEU A 131 7.77 -0.27 14.28
CA LEU A 131 7.53 0.34 12.97
C LEU A 131 6.43 1.40 13.03
N LEU A 132 5.37 1.15 13.80
CA LEU A 132 4.12 1.89 13.76
C LEU A 132 4.29 3.36 14.11
N ILE A 133 4.72 3.69 15.33
CA ILE A 133 4.88 5.10 15.76
C ILE A 133 5.85 5.87 14.86
N PRO A 134 7.10 5.41 14.63
CA PRO A 134 8.03 6.14 13.78
C PRO A 134 7.56 6.25 12.33
N GLY A 135 6.89 5.22 11.79
CA GLY A 135 6.33 5.23 10.44
C GLY A 135 5.19 6.22 10.28
N VAL A 136 4.26 6.25 11.24
CA VAL A 136 3.14 7.20 11.28
C VAL A 136 3.64 8.64 11.35
N LEU A 137 4.64 8.92 12.20
CA LEU A 137 5.23 10.26 12.27
C LEU A 137 5.84 10.65 10.92
N GLY A 138 6.59 9.74 10.29
CA GLY A 138 7.16 9.97 8.97
C GLY A 138 6.09 10.24 7.91
N SER A 139 5.02 9.45 7.89
CA SER A 139 3.97 9.58 6.86
C SER A 139 3.10 10.81 7.05
N ILE A 140 2.80 11.22 8.29
CA ILE A 140 2.13 12.50 8.57
C ILE A 140 3.01 13.65 8.08
N THR A 141 4.31 13.66 8.42
CA THR A 141 5.22 14.72 7.97
C THR A 141 5.32 14.77 6.45
N GLY A 142 5.45 13.62 5.78
CA GLY A 142 5.52 13.56 4.33
C GLY A 142 4.23 13.98 3.64
N ALA A 143 3.08 13.58 4.19
CA ALA A 143 1.77 13.94 3.66
C ALA A 143 1.53 15.45 3.79
N TYR A 144 1.75 16.01 4.99
CA TYR A 144 1.64 17.44 5.23
C TYR A 144 2.52 18.26 4.29
N LEU A 145 3.79 17.85 4.15
CA LEU A 145 4.74 18.54 3.29
C LEU A 145 4.30 18.52 1.81
N LEU A 146 3.82 17.36 1.33
CA LEU A 146 3.35 17.24 -0.04
C LEU A 146 2.03 18.00 -0.28
N SER A 147 1.13 18.04 0.69
CA SER A 147 -0.21 18.62 0.52
C SER A 147 -0.27 20.14 0.67
N ASP A 148 0.54 20.71 1.58
CA ASP A 148 0.36 22.11 2.01
C ASP A 148 1.61 22.97 1.81
N VAL A 149 2.79 22.36 1.70
CA VAL A 149 4.07 23.10 1.68
C VAL A 149 4.70 23.12 0.30
N ILE A 150 4.64 22.01 -0.44
CA ILE A 150 5.34 21.86 -1.71
C ILE A 150 4.40 22.06 -2.91
N ASN A 151 4.82 22.90 -3.85
CA ASN A 151 4.13 23.04 -5.12
C ASN A 151 4.19 21.72 -5.94
N GLY A 152 3.01 21.23 -6.33
CA GLY A 152 2.85 19.99 -7.09
C GLY A 152 3.63 19.91 -8.39
N ASP A 153 3.72 21.00 -9.14
CA ASP A 153 4.41 21.03 -10.44
C ASP A 153 5.92 20.91 -10.29
N ILE A 154 6.46 21.52 -9.22
CA ILE A 154 7.88 21.46 -8.91
C ILE A 154 8.27 20.05 -8.46
N ILE A 155 7.45 19.37 -7.64
CA ILE A 155 7.82 18.07 -7.05
C ILE A 155 7.57 16.88 -7.99
N LYS A 156 6.67 17.01 -8.96
CA LYS A 156 6.34 15.94 -9.91
C LYS A 156 7.56 15.28 -10.57
N PRO A 157 8.55 15.99 -11.14
CA PRO A 157 9.75 15.36 -11.71
C PRO A 157 10.59 14.62 -10.64
N PHE A 158 10.68 15.14 -9.42
CA PHE A 158 11.41 14.48 -8.34
C PHE A 158 10.76 13.17 -7.90
N ILE A 159 9.42 13.12 -7.85
CA ILE A 159 8.69 11.88 -7.57
C ILE A 159 8.92 10.85 -8.68
N ALA A 160 8.90 11.27 -9.95
CA ALA A 160 9.20 10.36 -11.07
C ALA A 160 10.63 9.80 -10.99
N VAL A 161 11.64 10.62 -10.67
CA VAL A 161 13.01 10.14 -10.42
C VAL A 161 13.06 9.19 -9.22
N TYR A 162 12.36 9.51 -8.14
CA TYR A 162 12.24 8.65 -6.97
C TYR A 162 11.63 7.28 -7.31
N MET A 163 10.58 7.23 -8.14
CA MET A 163 9.98 5.98 -8.62
C MET A 163 10.99 5.13 -9.42
N ILE A 164 11.82 5.76 -10.26
CA ILE A 164 12.91 5.06 -10.98
C ILE A 164 13.89 4.46 -9.96
N VAL A 165 14.28 5.21 -8.93
CA VAL A 165 15.19 4.71 -7.88
C VAL A 165 14.57 3.52 -7.13
N LEU A 166 13.28 3.60 -6.76
CA LEU A 166 12.57 2.47 -6.14
C LEU A 166 12.55 1.24 -7.04
N ALA A 167 12.24 1.43 -8.33
CA ALA A 167 12.20 0.34 -9.30
C ALA A 167 13.57 -0.34 -9.46
N VAL A 168 14.65 0.44 -9.53
CA VAL A 168 16.02 -0.09 -9.54
C VAL A 168 16.30 -0.90 -8.26
N ILE A 169 15.84 -0.42 -7.09
CA ILE A 169 15.97 -1.17 -5.83
C ILE A 169 15.19 -2.50 -5.89
N ILE A 170 13.97 -2.50 -6.42
CA ILE A 170 13.13 -3.69 -6.59
C ILE A 170 13.85 -4.70 -7.49
N ILE A 171 14.33 -4.29 -8.67
CA ILE A 171 15.05 -5.14 -9.62
C ILE A 171 16.33 -5.70 -8.98
N ARG A 172 17.13 -4.84 -8.34
CA ARG A 172 18.39 -5.26 -7.70
C ARG A 172 18.15 -6.33 -6.63
N LYS A 173 17.05 -6.21 -5.87
CA LYS A 173 16.67 -7.21 -4.87
C LYS A 173 16.16 -8.51 -5.49
N ALA A 174 15.47 -8.44 -6.63
CA ALA A 174 15.05 -9.62 -7.38
C ALA A 174 16.24 -10.44 -7.91
N LEU A 175 17.34 -9.76 -8.26
CA LEU A 175 18.54 -10.38 -8.82
C LEU A 175 19.57 -10.83 -7.77
N ALA A 176 19.39 -10.45 -6.50
CA ALA A 176 20.32 -10.80 -5.44
C ALA A 176 20.36 -12.32 -5.18
N LYS A 177 21.54 -12.93 -5.24
CA LYS A 177 21.74 -14.39 -5.12
C LYS A 177 21.84 -14.89 -3.67
N THR A 178 22.30 -14.06 -2.74
CA THR A 178 22.58 -14.49 -1.35
C THR A 178 22.02 -13.49 -0.34
N ILE A 179 21.19 -13.97 0.60
CA ILE A 179 20.69 -13.17 1.72
C ILE A 179 21.57 -13.41 2.94
N VAL A 180 22.39 -12.42 3.30
CA VAL A 180 23.20 -12.47 4.52
C VAL A 180 22.35 -12.01 5.70
N LYS A 181 22.08 -12.91 6.66
CA LYS A 181 21.35 -12.57 7.89
C LYS A 181 22.13 -11.50 8.66
N LYS A 182 21.53 -10.32 8.81
CA LYS A 182 22.09 -9.22 9.62
C LYS A 182 21.00 -8.67 10.53
N LYS A 183 21.35 -8.32 11.76
CA LYS A 183 20.39 -7.63 12.65
C LYS A 183 20.03 -6.28 12.01
N THR A 184 18.73 -6.03 11.84
CA THR A 184 18.26 -4.71 11.45
C THR A 184 18.47 -3.76 12.62
N LYS A 185 19.55 -2.97 12.57
CA LYS A 185 19.76 -1.84 13.49
C LYS A 185 18.90 -0.66 13.01
N LYS A 186 18.43 0.17 13.96
CA LYS A 186 17.67 1.41 13.74
C LYS A 186 16.33 1.22 12.98
N LEU A 187 15.45 0.34 13.48
CA LEU A 187 14.11 0.16 12.91
C LEU A 187 13.30 1.46 12.84
N GLY A 188 13.39 2.30 13.88
CA GLY A 188 12.67 3.57 13.91
C GLY A 188 13.05 4.48 12.74
N VAL A 189 14.34 4.67 12.49
CA VAL A 189 14.82 5.48 11.36
C VAL A 189 14.35 4.91 10.02
N LEU A 190 14.43 3.58 9.85
CA LEU A 190 13.94 2.92 8.64
C LEU A 190 12.43 3.15 8.45
N ALA A 191 11.64 3.07 9.52
CA ALA A 191 10.20 3.26 9.48
C ALA A 191 9.84 4.73 9.22
N THR A 192 10.47 5.69 9.89
CA THR A 192 10.24 7.12 9.65
C THR A 192 10.60 7.50 8.23
N PHE A 193 11.76 7.09 7.73
CA PHE A 193 12.14 7.34 6.33
C PHE A 193 11.21 6.62 5.35
N GLY A 194 10.84 5.37 5.66
CA GLY A 194 9.89 4.60 4.88
C GLY A 194 8.55 5.30 4.74
N GLY A 195 7.91 5.68 5.86
CA GLY A 195 6.61 6.36 5.87
C GLY A 195 6.65 7.76 5.26
N PHE A 196 7.73 8.51 5.47
CA PHE A 196 7.92 9.81 4.83
C PHE A 196 7.99 9.69 3.30
N MET A 197 8.86 8.81 2.80
CA MET A 197 9.00 8.59 1.36
C MET A 197 7.75 7.93 0.76
N ASP A 198 7.02 7.17 1.56
CA ASP A 198 5.73 6.60 1.17
C ASP A 198 4.69 7.69 0.90
N ALA A 199 4.52 8.63 1.82
CA ALA A 199 3.61 9.74 1.64
C ALA A 199 4.03 10.68 0.50
N VAL A 200 5.29 11.11 0.47
CA VAL A 200 5.79 12.07 -0.53
C VAL A 200 5.80 11.47 -1.94
N GLY A 201 6.23 10.21 -2.07
CA GLY A 201 6.38 9.56 -3.37
C GLY A 201 5.25 8.60 -3.74
N GLY A 202 4.29 8.38 -2.86
CA GLY A 202 3.11 7.53 -3.10
C GLY A 202 3.40 6.02 -3.19
N GLY A 203 4.45 5.48 -2.57
CA GLY A 203 4.75 4.04 -2.74
C GLY A 203 6.09 3.52 -2.17
N GLY A 204 6.59 4.15 -1.12
CA GLY A 204 7.89 3.88 -0.53
C GLY A 204 7.90 2.76 0.51
N TRP A 205 6.80 2.49 1.20
CA TRP A 205 6.78 1.65 2.40
C TRP A 205 7.26 0.23 2.12
N GLY A 206 6.65 -0.48 1.16
CA GLY A 206 7.06 -1.83 0.77
C GLY A 206 8.50 -1.91 0.24
N PRO A 207 8.86 -1.15 -0.81
CA PRO A 207 10.20 -1.16 -1.39
C PRO A 207 11.31 -0.70 -0.45
N ILE A 208 11.03 0.13 0.56
CA ILE A 208 12.05 0.59 1.52
C ILE A 208 12.09 -0.31 2.76
N VAL A 209 10.95 -0.53 3.41
CA VAL A 209 10.87 -1.22 4.70
C VAL A 209 10.82 -2.73 4.51
N THR A 210 9.80 -3.27 3.84
CA THR A 210 9.61 -4.72 3.66
C THR A 210 10.85 -5.34 3.02
N SER A 211 11.28 -4.77 1.89
CA SER A 211 12.39 -5.33 1.13
C SER A 211 13.72 -5.24 1.91
N THR A 212 13.90 -4.27 2.80
CA THR A 212 15.11 -4.15 3.65
C THR A 212 15.10 -5.17 4.78
N LEU A 213 13.95 -5.39 5.40
CA LEU A 213 13.82 -6.41 6.43
C LEU A 213 14.01 -7.82 5.87
N LEU A 214 13.43 -8.11 4.70
CA LEU A 214 13.62 -9.36 3.97
C LEU A 214 15.08 -9.53 3.51
N GLY A 215 15.67 -8.48 2.93
CA GLY A 215 17.08 -8.48 2.49
C GLY A 215 18.09 -8.64 3.64
N ARG A 216 17.67 -8.41 4.89
CA ARG A 216 18.45 -8.69 6.10
C ARG A 216 18.20 -10.08 6.69
N GLY A 217 17.42 -10.92 5.99
CA GLY A 217 17.18 -12.33 6.34
C GLY A 217 16.16 -12.52 7.46
N ARG A 218 15.27 -11.55 7.72
CA ARG A 218 14.12 -11.78 8.58
C ARG A 218 13.16 -12.79 7.95
N ASN A 219 12.44 -13.51 8.80
CA ASN A 219 11.44 -14.49 8.34
C ASN A 219 10.36 -13.78 7.49
N PRO A 220 10.12 -14.22 6.24
CA PRO A 220 9.17 -13.55 5.35
C PRO A 220 7.73 -13.49 5.87
N ARG A 221 7.23 -14.61 6.42
CA ARG A 221 5.86 -14.70 6.97
C ARG A 221 5.62 -13.62 8.01
N TYR A 222 6.53 -13.51 8.99
CA TYR A 222 6.40 -12.52 10.06
C TYR A 222 6.71 -11.09 9.62
N THR A 223 7.59 -10.92 8.65
CA THR A 223 7.96 -9.59 8.15
C THR A 223 6.80 -8.98 7.37
N ILE A 224 6.27 -9.70 6.37
CA ILE A 224 5.16 -9.21 5.53
C ILE A 224 3.94 -8.94 6.39
N GLY A 225 3.53 -9.90 7.24
CA GLY A 225 2.37 -9.70 8.11
C GLY A 225 2.49 -8.51 9.07
N SER A 226 3.67 -8.28 9.63
CA SER A 226 3.88 -7.14 10.55
C SER A 226 4.02 -5.80 9.81
N VAL A 227 4.62 -5.80 8.62
CA VAL A 227 4.84 -4.57 7.87
C VAL A 227 3.54 -4.08 7.24
N ASN A 228 2.69 -4.97 6.69
CA ASN A 228 1.35 -4.62 6.21
C ASN A 228 0.44 -4.14 7.34
N ALA A 229 0.54 -4.76 8.53
CA ALA A 229 -0.23 -4.32 9.69
C ALA A 229 0.19 -2.91 10.18
N ALA A 230 1.48 -2.57 10.04
CA ALA A 230 1.94 -1.21 10.30
C ALA A 230 1.52 -0.25 9.17
N GLU A 231 1.56 -0.71 7.92
CA GLU A 231 1.15 0.05 6.72
C GLU A 231 -0.27 0.55 6.84
N PHE A 232 -1.22 -0.29 7.32
CA PHE A 232 -2.58 0.18 7.59
C PHE A 232 -2.63 1.45 8.44
N ALA A 233 -1.92 1.48 9.57
CA ALA A 233 -1.89 2.67 10.42
C ALA A 233 -1.20 3.87 9.76
N ILE A 234 -0.21 3.61 8.91
CA ILE A 234 0.60 4.60 8.22
C ILE A 234 -0.18 5.25 7.08
N SER A 235 -0.82 4.45 6.23
CA SER A 235 -1.71 4.87 5.14
C SER A 235 -2.98 5.51 5.69
N PHE A 236 -3.49 5.03 6.83
CA PHE A 236 -4.60 5.71 7.52
C PHE A 236 -4.18 7.09 7.99
N ALA A 237 -3.04 7.21 8.68
CA ALA A 237 -2.53 8.50 9.15
C ALA A 237 -2.21 9.48 8.00
N SER A 238 -1.49 9.05 6.97
CA SER A 238 -1.16 9.92 5.83
C SER A 238 -2.38 10.25 4.99
N GLY A 239 -3.29 9.30 4.77
CA GLY A 239 -4.52 9.56 4.01
C GLY A 239 -5.46 10.52 4.73
N ILE A 240 -5.57 10.46 6.07
CA ILE A 240 -6.29 11.49 6.84
C ILE A 240 -5.59 12.85 6.70
N THR A 241 -4.26 12.91 6.84
CA THR A 241 -3.50 14.16 6.64
C THR A 241 -3.72 14.73 5.23
N PHE A 242 -3.68 13.90 4.19
CA PHE A 242 -3.97 14.33 2.82
C PHE A 242 -5.39 14.88 2.67
N MET A 243 -6.40 14.23 3.25
CA MET A 243 -7.78 14.76 3.21
C MET A 243 -7.91 16.09 3.95
N LEU A 244 -7.22 16.26 5.09
CA LEU A 244 -7.31 17.47 5.90
C LEU A 244 -6.64 18.68 5.24
N PHE A 245 -5.48 18.48 4.62
CA PHE A 245 -4.66 19.58 4.08
C PHE A 245 -4.77 19.72 2.56
N GLY A 246 -4.89 18.62 1.83
CA GLY A 246 -5.02 18.60 0.37
C GLY A 246 -6.47 18.57 -0.14
N GLY A 247 -7.44 18.41 0.76
CA GLY A 247 -8.85 18.25 0.41
C GLY A 247 -9.18 16.87 -0.17
N ILE A 248 -10.46 16.64 -0.41
CA ILE A 248 -10.96 15.42 -1.07
C ILE A 248 -11.27 15.79 -2.52
N HIS A 249 -10.33 15.48 -3.42
CA HIS A 249 -10.48 15.70 -4.85
C HIS A 249 -10.22 14.39 -5.62
N GLY A 250 -10.83 14.26 -6.80
CA GLY A 250 -10.63 13.08 -7.64
C GLY A 250 -11.19 11.80 -7.01
N TRP A 251 -12.40 11.86 -6.46
CA TRP A 251 -13.06 10.71 -5.84
C TRP A 251 -13.19 9.50 -6.79
N GLN A 252 -13.26 9.73 -8.10
CA GLN A 252 -13.26 8.69 -9.12
C GLN A 252 -11.95 7.87 -9.11
N VAL A 253 -10.81 8.54 -8.88
CA VAL A 253 -9.50 7.87 -8.74
C VAL A 253 -9.51 7.00 -7.49
N ILE A 254 -9.94 7.56 -6.35
CA ILE A 254 -10.01 6.86 -5.06
C ILE A 254 -10.90 5.61 -5.18
N ILE A 255 -12.14 5.76 -5.64
CA ILE A 255 -13.11 4.67 -5.74
C ILE A 255 -12.67 3.64 -6.77
N GLY A 256 -12.15 4.07 -7.92
CA GLY A 256 -11.60 3.16 -8.93
C GLY A 256 -10.51 2.26 -8.35
N LEU A 257 -9.52 2.86 -7.68
CA LEU A 257 -8.44 2.11 -7.02
C LEU A 257 -8.96 1.18 -5.93
N ILE A 258 -9.87 1.64 -5.06
CA ILE A 258 -10.46 0.80 -3.99
C ILE A 258 -11.19 -0.40 -4.59
N LEU A 259 -12.12 -0.18 -5.53
CA LEU A 259 -12.92 -1.26 -6.09
C LEU A 259 -12.07 -2.26 -6.87
N GLY A 260 -11.15 -1.76 -7.70
CA GLY A 260 -10.22 -2.61 -8.43
C GLY A 260 -9.32 -3.42 -7.51
N GLY A 261 -8.77 -2.76 -6.48
CA GLY A 261 -7.90 -3.39 -5.50
C GLY A 261 -8.64 -4.46 -4.69
N VAL A 262 -9.76 -4.13 -4.06
CA VAL A 262 -10.52 -5.07 -3.22
C VAL A 262 -10.95 -6.31 -4.00
N ILE A 263 -11.39 -6.17 -5.26
CA ILE A 263 -11.75 -7.30 -6.12
C ILE A 263 -10.52 -8.16 -6.46
N ALA A 264 -9.37 -7.54 -6.72
CA ALA A 264 -8.13 -8.25 -7.06
C ALA A 264 -7.41 -8.88 -5.87
N ALA A 265 -7.67 -8.44 -4.63
CA ALA A 265 -6.95 -8.91 -3.45
C ALA A 265 -7.04 -10.45 -3.22
N PRO A 266 -8.22 -11.11 -3.32
CA PRO A 266 -8.31 -12.57 -3.20
C PRO A 266 -7.55 -13.30 -4.32
N ILE A 267 -7.58 -12.75 -5.54
CA ILE A 267 -6.90 -13.30 -6.71
C ILE A 267 -5.38 -13.22 -6.51
N GLY A 268 -4.87 -12.07 -6.07
CA GLY A 268 -3.45 -11.88 -5.75
C GLY A 268 -2.96 -12.88 -4.70
N ALA A 269 -3.74 -13.09 -3.63
CA ALA A 269 -3.44 -14.08 -2.61
C ALA A 269 -3.42 -15.52 -3.15
N TYR A 270 -4.34 -15.88 -4.04
CA TYR A 270 -4.36 -17.18 -4.71
C TYR A 270 -3.15 -17.40 -5.62
N LEU A 271 -2.71 -16.34 -6.33
CA LEU A 271 -1.59 -16.39 -7.27
C LEU A 271 -0.21 -16.37 -6.60
N VAL A 272 -0.12 -16.02 -5.32
CA VAL A 272 1.15 -15.85 -4.57
C VAL A 272 2.09 -17.07 -4.68
N ASN A 273 1.51 -18.28 -4.73
CA ASN A 273 2.26 -19.54 -4.81
C ASN A 273 2.45 -20.05 -6.25
N LYS A 274 1.77 -19.44 -7.22
CA LYS A 274 1.83 -19.83 -8.64
C LYS A 274 2.80 -18.98 -9.45
N ILE A 275 3.01 -17.73 -9.03
CA ILE A 275 3.86 -16.78 -9.75
C ILE A 275 5.28 -16.77 -9.17
N LYS A 276 6.28 -16.88 -10.05
CA LYS A 276 7.68 -16.75 -9.65
C LYS A 276 7.98 -15.30 -9.27
N ARG A 277 8.37 -15.07 -8.01
CA ARG A 277 8.64 -13.72 -7.47
C ARG A 277 9.67 -12.94 -8.27
N LYS A 278 10.77 -13.57 -8.69
CA LYS A 278 11.89 -12.88 -9.37
C LYS A 278 11.47 -12.26 -10.73
N PRO A 279 10.92 -13.02 -11.69
CA PRO A 279 10.41 -12.44 -12.94
C PRO A 279 9.40 -11.31 -12.72
N MET A 280 8.47 -11.51 -11.76
CA MET A 280 7.44 -10.52 -11.45
C MET A 280 8.04 -9.21 -10.92
N MET A 281 8.99 -9.28 -9.97
CA MET A 281 9.69 -8.09 -9.47
C MET A 281 10.47 -7.36 -10.57
N VAL A 282 11.10 -8.09 -11.50
CA VAL A 282 11.80 -7.48 -12.64
C VAL A 282 10.81 -6.79 -13.59
N ALA A 283 9.71 -7.45 -13.93
CA ALA A 283 8.69 -6.90 -14.81
C ALA A 283 8.06 -5.62 -14.23
N VAL A 284 7.68 -5.64 -12.95
CA VAL A 284 7.11 -4.48 -12.24
C VAL A 284 8.13 -3.33 -12.15
N GLY A 285 9.39 -3.63 -11.85
CA GLY A 285 10.44 -2.61 -11.85
C GLY A 285 10.64 -1.96 -13.22
N ILE A 286 10.69 -2.75 -14.30
CA ILE A 286 10.80 -2.21 -15.66
C ILE A 286 9.59 -1.34 -15.99
N LEU A 287 8.38 -1.80 -15.66
CA LEU A 287 7.15 -1.04 -15.87
C LEU A 287 7.18 0.31 -15.15
N ILE A 288 7.54 0.34 -13.87
CA ILE A 288 7.66 1.59 -13.10
C ILE A 288 8.67 2.54 -13.75
N ILE A 289 9.81 2.03 -14.22
CA ILE A 289 10.81 2.85 -14.93
C ILE A 289 10.19 3.46 -16.19
N LEU A 290 9.52 2.66 -17.02
CA LEU A 290 8.89 3.15 -18.26
C LEU A 290 7.81 4.21 -18.00
N LEU A 291 6.96 3.99 -17.00
CA LEU A 291 5.91 4.96 -16.62
C LEU A 291 6.51 6.26 -16.07
N SER A 292 7.58 6.15 -15.28
CA SER A 292 8.27 7.32 -14.72
C SER A 292 9.01 8.10 -15.81
N LEU A 293 9.64 7.42 -16.76
CA LEU A 293 10.26 8.06 -17.93
C LEU A 293 9.22 8.76 -18.81
N LYS A 294 8.05 8.14 -19.04
CA LYS A 294 6.92 8.78 -19.73
C LYS A 294 6.42 10.03 -18.98
N THR A 295 6.44 9.99 -17.65
CA THR A 295 6.07 11.16 -16.83
C THR A 295 7.08 12.29 -17.05
N LEU A 296 8.38 11.98 -17.00
CA LEU A 296 9.45 12.95 -17.23
C LEU A 296 9.44 13.51 -18.66
N SER A 297 9.17 12.68 -19.67
CA SER A 297 9.14 13.12 -21.06
C SER A 297 7.99 14.07 -21.39
N LYS A 298 6.94 14.11 -20.55
CA LYS A 298 5.84 15.08 -20.67
C LYS A 298 6.14 16.41 -19.99
N LEU A 299 7.22 16.48 -19.22
CA LEU A 299 7.64 17.68 -18.47
C LEU A 299 8.78 18.44 -19.16
N LEU A 300 9.41 17.83 -20.16
CA LEU A 300 10.40 18.43 -21.05
C LEU A 300 9.73 18.92 -22.33
#